data_AF-A0A661IFY8-F1
#
_entry.id   AF-A0A661IFY8-F1
#
_cell.length_a   1.000
_cell.length_b   1.000
_cell.length_c   1.000
_cell.angle_alpha   90.00
_cell.angle_beta   90.00
_cell.angle_gamma   90.00
#
_symmetry.space_group_name_H-M   'P 1'
#
loop_
_entity.id
_entity.type
_entity.pdbx_description
1 polymer ?
#
loop_
_entity_poly.entity_id
_entity_poly.type
_entity_poly.pdbx_seq_one_letter_code
_entity_poly.pdbx_strand_id
1 'polypeptide(L)'
;EAILEAREGGPFRDLFDFCRRVDSRRVNRRAVESLIKAGAFTSTGARRSQLMAILPEAMQQASRAAKKGSKQSSLFTKLEESPELPDLEEWPEGQLLQAEKEAFGFYFTSHPLKRFEERLQKEVSSGIDALVDLASGERVKVGGVVIEAREIRTRKGDRMAVLQLEDLKGRVEVVVFPDLFRSCRPLLGDEQPLIVEGVLEKDDEGRPRIRAQAIKSLEEKRDATPKEVHIRLRADGLTRDRLKALKQIIELNPGPCEAFLHLLTPRKEVILQLPPSLGVAPSEDMIKMVEGFLGYHAVEVE
;
A
#
# COMPACT_ATOMS: atom_id res chain seq x y z
N GLU A 1 0.74 22.50 -24.68
CA GLU A 1 0.82 23.82 -25.36
C GLU A 1 0.19 24.92 -24.52
N ALA A 2 -1.14 24.97 -24.32
CA ALA A 2 -1.80 26.02 -23.53
C ALA A 2 -1.15 26.34 -22.16
N ILE A 3 -0.73 25.29 -21.43
CA ILE A 3 -0.05 25.44 -20.13
C ILE A 3 1.35 26.05 -20.29
N LEU A 4 2.08 25.69 -21.34
CA LEU A 4 3.42 26.22 -21.63
C LEU A 4 3.34 27.69 -22.05
N GLU A 5 2.42 28.03 -22.94
CA GLU A 5 2.13 29.40 -23.35
C GLU A 5 1.79 30.27 -22.12
N ALA A 6 0.88 29.80 -21.25
CA ALA A 6 0.53 30.51 -20.03
C ALA A 6 1.72 30.70 -19.08
N ARG A 7 2.66 29.74 -19.06
CA ARG A 7 3.87 29.74 -18.21
C ARG A 7 4.95 30.72 -18.69
N GLU A 8 4.89 31.22 -19.92
CA GLU A 8 5.80 32.29 -20.38
C GLU A 8 5.72 33.55 -19.50
N GLY A 9 4.56 33.79 -18.88
CA GLY A 9 4.37 34.84 -17.86
C GLY A 9 5.00 34.56 -16.48
N GLY A 10 5.82 33.51 -16.35
CA GLY A 10 6.49 33.10 -15.11
C GLY A 10 5.95 31.80 -14.49
N PRO A 11 6.57 31.27 -13.42
CA PRO A 11 6.07 30.08 -12.72
C PRO A 11 4.65 30.30 -12.17
N PHE A 12 3.86 29.22 -12.08
CA PHE A 12 2.57 29.27 -11.40
C PHE A 12 2.79 29.25 -9.89
N ARG A 13 2.17 30.19 -9.18
CA ARG A 13 2.31 30.31 -7.72
C ARG A 13 1.48 29.26 -6.98
N ASP A 14 0.25 29.06 -7.44
CA ASP A 14 -0.74 28.18 -6.84
C ASP A 14 -1.77 27.73 -7.89
N LEU A 15 -2.75 26.92 -7.47
CA LEU A 15 -3.80 26.41 -8.35
C LEU A 15 -4.71 27.52 -8.90
N PHE A 16 -4.95 28.59 -8.14
CA PHE A 16 -5.78 29.71 -8.58
C PHE A 16 -5.06 30.50 -9.68
N ASP A 17 -3.76 30.77 -9.53
CA ASP A 17 -2.91 31.39 -10.54
C ASP A 17 -2.89 30.57 -11.83
N PHE A 18 -2.76 29.24 -11.71
CA PHE A 18 -2.85 28.32 -12.84
C PHE A 18 -4.22 28.41 -13.54
N CYS A 19 -5.33 28.27 -12.80
CA CYS A 19 -6.67 28.31 -13.37
C CYS A 19 -7.02 29.67 -14.00
N ARG A 20 -6.46 30.78 -13.50
CA ARG A 20 -6.64 32.13 -14.07
C ARG A 20 -5.88 32.32 -15.38
N ARG A 21 -4.66 31.78 -15.48
CA ARG A 21 -3.75 32.01 -16.62
C ARG A 21 -3.96 31.03 -17.77
N VAL A 22 -4.41 29.81 -17.48
CA VAL A 22 -4.60 28.76 -18.48
C VAL A 22 -6.04 28.80 -19.02
N ASP A 23 -6.19 28.81 -20.34
CA ASP A 23 -7.52 28.82 -20.98
C ASP A 23 -8.30 27.53 -20.67
N SER A 24 -9.36 27.68 -19.87
CA SER A 24 -10.29 26.61 -19.49
C SER A 24 -10.99 25.90 -20.65
N ARG A 25 -11.02 26.50 -21.86
CA ARG A 25 -11.54 25.85 -23.07
C ARG A 25 -10.58 24.79 -23.61
N ARG A 26 -9.27 24.98 -23.41
CA ARG A 26 -8.21 24.05 -23.81
C ARG A 26 -7.85 23.08 -22.70
N VAL A 27 -7.95 23.52 -21.44
CA VAL A 27 -7.69 22.69 -20.25
C VAL A 27 -8.93 22.64 -19.39
N ASN A 28 -9.74 21.61 -19.61
CA ASN A 28 -10.98 21.40 -18.87
C ASN A 28 -10.72 20.85 -17.46
N ARG A 29 -11.77 20.77 -16.64
CA ARG A 29 -11.68 20.28 -15.25
C ARG A 29 -11.00 18.91 -15.14
N ARG A 30 -11.40 17.96 -15.99
CA ARG A 30 -10.83 16.61 -16.00
C ARG A 30 -9.32 16.62 -16.26
N ALA A 31 -8.84 17.50 -17.14
CA ALA A 31 -7.42 17.66 -17.39
C ALA A 31 -6.69 18.22 -16.15
N VAL A 32 -7.28 19.19 -15.43
CA VAL A 32 -6.69 19.71 -14.18
C VAL A 32 -6.68 18.64 -13.08
N GLU A 33 -7.75 17.85 -12.96
CA GLU A 33 -7.81 16.71 -12.03
C GLU A 33 -6.69 15.70 -12.33
N SER A 34 -6.48 15.35 -13.60
CA SER A 34 -5.37 14.48 -14.01
C SER A 34 -4.00 15.08 -13.69
N LEU A 35 -3.81 16.40 -13.84
CA LEU A 35 -2.56 17.08 -13.48
C LEU A 35 -2.30 17.09 -11.97
N ILE A 36 -3.34 17.25 -11.15
CA ILE A 36 -3.24 17.15 -9.68
C ILE A 36 -2.84 15.72 -9.30
N LYS A 37 -3.53 14.71 -9.86
CA LYS A 37 -3.23 13.29 -9.63
C LYS A 37 -1.80 12.94 -10.03
N ALA A 38 -1.36 13.43 -11.20
CA ALA A 38 0.01 13.33 -11.70
C ALA A 38 1.08 14.01 -10.82
N GLY A 39 0.70 14.81 -9.83
CA GLY A 39 1.66 15.55 -8.99
C GLY A 39 2.26 16.78 -9.68
N ALA A 40 1.65 17.30 -10.75
CA ALA A 40 2.17 18.45 -11.51
C ALA A 40 2.24 19.75 -10.68
N PHE A 41 1.54 19.80 -9.53
CA PHE A 41 1.48 20.95 -8.63
C PHE A 41 2.35 20.82 -7.38
N THR A 42 3.19 19.79 -7.27
CA THR A 42 4.02 19.54 -6.06
C THR A 42 4.93 20.74 -5.73
N SER A 43 5.35 21.52 -6.72
CA SER A 43 6.16 22.74 -6.52
C SER A 43 5.43 23.86 -5.77
N THR A 44 4.10 23.77 -5.61
CA THR A 44 3.30 24.75 -4.84
C THR A 44 3.35 24.47 -3.33
N GLY A 45 3.87 23.32 -2.91
CA GLY A 45 3.84 22.88 -1.51
C GLY A 45 2.47 22.35 -1.04
N ALA A 46 1.44 22.42 -1.89
CA ALA A 46 0.11 21.91 -1.58
C ALA A 46 0.02 20.39 -1.73
N ARG A 47 -0.77 19.76 -0.85
CA ARG A 47 -1.12 18.34 -0.93
C ARG A 47 -2.13 18.07 -2.02
N ARG A 48 -2.13 16.86 -2.60
CA ARG A 48 -3.10 16.48 -3.65
C ARG A 48 -4.53 16.52 -3.13
N SER A 49 -4.74 16.08 -1.88
CA SER A 49 -6.02 16.17 -1.19
C SER A 49 -6.57 17.60 -1.12
N GLN A 50 -5.71 18.56 -0.72
CA GLN A 50 -6.04 19.97 -0.64
C GLN A 50 -6.42 20.54 -2.01
N LEU A 51 -5.56 20.32 -3.02
CA LEU A 51 -5.77 20.81 -4.38
C LEU A 51 -7.05 20.25 -5.00
N MET A 52 -7.35 18.97 -4.77
CA MET A 52 -8.57 18.35 -5.27
C MET A 52 -9.83 18.93 -4.60
N ALA A 53 -9.75 19.26 -3.31
CA ALA A 53 -10.84 19.88 -2.57
C ALA A 53 -11.16 21.30 -3.07
N ILE A 54 -10.12 22.10 -3.37
CA ILE A 54 -10.28 23.50 -3.78
C ILE A 54 -10.47 23.71 -5.29
N LEU A 55 -10.23 22.69 -6.12
CA LEU A 55 -10.34 22.79 -7.58
C LEU A 55 -11.68 23.38 -8.09
N PRO A 56 -12.86 22.97 -7.57
CA PRO A 56 -14.13 23.53 -8.03
C PRO A 56 -14.19 25.06 -7.84
N GLU A 57 -13.70 25.53 -6.70
CA GLU A 57 -13.66 26.95 -6.37
C GLU A 57 -12.67 27.70 -7.25
N ALA A 58 -11.45 27.18 -7.40
CA ALA A 58 -10.41 27.78 -8.23
C ALA A 58 -10.87 27.99 -9.69
N MET A 59 -11.52 26.98 -10.27
CA MET A 59 -12.09 27.09 -11.62
C MET A 59 -13.26 28.07 -11.69
N GLN A 60 -14.12 28.12 -10.67
CA GLN A 60 -15.25 29.05 -10.63
C GLN A 60 -14.75 30.51 -10.56
N GLN A 61 -13.75 30.79 -9.73
CA GLN A 61 -13.15 32.12 -9.62
C GLN A 61 -12.51 32.55 -10.95
N ALA A 62 -11.75 31.66 -11.59
CA ALA A 62 -11.15 31.93 -12.90
C ALA A 62 -12.21 32.24 -13.97
N SER A 63 -13.32 31.48 -14.00
CA SER A 63 -14.43 31.74 -14.92
C SER A 63 -15.10 33.11 -14.69
N ARG A 64 -15.28 33.51 -13.43
CA ARG A 64 -15.81 34.83 -13.07
C ARG A 64 -14.87 35.95 -13.52
N ALA A 65 -13.57 35.78 -13.30
CA ALA A 65 -12.55 36.74 -13.74
C ALA A 65 -12.54 36.92 -15.27
N ALA A 66 -12.61 35.82 -16.01
CA ALA A 66 -12.67 35.84 -17.48
C ALA A 66 -13.91 36.56 -18.03
N LYS A 67 -15.06 36.45 -17.35
CA LYS A 67 -16.30 37.17 -17.73
C LYS A 67 -16.24 38.67 -17.44
N LYS A 68 -15.62 39.08 -16.32
CA LYS A 68 -15.44 40.48 -15.92
C LYS A 68 -14.47 41.25 -16.82
N GLY A 69 -13.48 40.57 -17.41
CA GLY A 69 -12.51 41.17 -18.34
C GLY A 69 -13.09 41.69 -19.67
N SER A 70 -14.40 41.53 -19.94
CA SER A 70 -15.04 42.00 -21.17
C SER A 70 -15.63 43.40 -21.11
N LYS A 71 -15.92 43.96 -19.91
CA LYS A 71 -16.52 45.30 -19.75
C LYS A 71 -16.13 45.91 -18.40
N GLN A 72 -15.18 46.86 -18.44
CA GLN A 72 -14.89 47.84 -17.39
C GLN A 72 -14.29 47.31 -16.06
N SER A 73 -12.96 47.48 -15.88
CA SER A 73 -12.28 47.87 -14.60
C SER A 73 -10.79 47.48 -14.60
N SER A 74 -9.92 48.34 -15.14
CA SER A 74 -8.46 48.14 -15.12
C SER A 74 -7.76 48.75 -13.89
N LEU A 75 -8.50 49.09 -12.82
CA LEU A 75 -7.98 49.86 -11.66
C LEU A 75 -8.34 49.29 -10.28
N PHE A 76 -9.11 48.20 -10.19
CA PHE A 76 -9.48 47.57 -8.91
C PHE A 76 -9.26 46.05 -8.89
N THR A 77 -8.42 45.52 -9.76
CA THR A 77 -7.94 44.13 -9.64
C THR A 77 -6.87 44.10 -8.54
N LYS A 78 -7.32 44.34 -7.29
CA LYS A 78 -6.58 43.91 -6.11
C LYS A 78 -6.31 42.43 -6.36
N LEU A 79 -5.03 42.03 -6.33
CA LEU A 79 -4.68 40.61 -6.29
C LEU A 79 -5.48 40.02 -5.12
N GLU A 80 -6.61 39.36 -5.41
CA GLU A 80 -7.31 38.60 -4.39
C GLU A 80 -6.29 37.57 -3.93
N GLU A 81 -5.91 37.67 -2.65
CA GLU A 81 -5.06 36.69 -2.00
C GLU A 81 -5.65 35.32 -2.27
N SER A 82 -4.82 34.40 -2.74
CA SER A 82 -5.25 33.03 -2.96
C SER A 82 -5.75 32.48 -1.62
N PRO A 83 -6.97 31.90 -1.58
CA PRO A 83 -7.53 31.35 -0.35
C PRO A 83 -6.55 30.41 0.36
N GLU A 84 -6.58 30.40 1.69
CA GLU A 84 -5.84 29.43 2.47
C GLU A 84 -6.28 28.01 2.10
N LEU A 85 -5.31 27.11 1.97
CA LEU A 85 -5.59 25.70 1.71
C LEU A 85 -6.25 25.08 2.95
N PRO A 86 -7.26 24.22 2.78
CA PRO A 86 -7.87 23.54 3.91
C PRO A 86 -6.83 22.64 4.60
N ASP A 87 -6.90 22.54 5.93
CA ASP A 87 -6.07 21.60 6.67
C ASP A 87 -6.59 20.18 6.46
N LEU A 88 -6.06 19.52 5.44
CA LEU A 88 -6.37 18.14 5.09
C LEU A 88 -5.08 17.33 5.11
N GLU A 89 -5.15 16.15 5.71
CA GLU A 89 -4.11 15.14 5.56
C GLU A 89 -3.90 14.80 4.08
N GLU A 90 -2.68 14.39 3.73
CA GLU A 90 -2.42 13.90 2.38
C GLU A 90 -3.13 12.55 2.17
N TRP A 91 -3.42 12.22 0.92
CA TRP A 91 -3.93 10.90 0.57
C TRP A 91 -3.01 9.79 1.12
N PRO A 92 -3.59 8.69 1.64
CA PRO A 92 -2.82 7.50 1.95
C PRO A 92 -2.01 7.03 0.73
N GLU A 93 -0.86 6.39 0.96
CA GLU A 93 0.07 5.98 -0.10
C GLU A 93 -0.64 5.20 -1.23
N GLY A 94 -1.52 4.25 -0.89
CA GLY A 94 -2.28 3.50 -1.89
C GLY A 94 -3.15 4.40 -2.80
N GLN A 95 -3.73 5.45 -2.26
CA GLN A 95 -4.53 6.40 -3.05
C GLN A 95 -3.66 7.33 -3.90
N LEU A 96 -2.45 7.70 -3.43
CA LEU A 96 -1.47 8.43 -4.25
C LEU A 96 -1.02 7.60 -5.45
N LEU A 97 -0.74 6.31 -5.22
CA LEU A 97 -0.34 5.38 -6.27
C LEU A 97 -1.44 5.15 -7.31
N GLN A 98 -2.68 4.96 -6.85
CA GLN A 98 -3.84 4.87 -7.73
C GLN A 98 -3.98 6.13 -8.60
N ALA A 99 -3.82 7.31 -8.00
CA ALA A 99 -3.90 8.58 -8.71
C ALA A 99 -2.78 8.73 -9.76
N GLU A 100 -1.55 8.33 -9.46
CA GLU A 100 -0.45 8.33 -10.43
C GLU A 100 -0.75 7.39 -11.60
N LYS A 101 -1.19 6.16 -11.31
CA LYS A 101 -1.51 5.19 -12.36
C LYS A 101 -2.67 5.68 -13.23
N GLU A 102 -3.70 6.28 -12.66
CA GLU A 102 -4.78 6.89 -13.44
C GLU A 102 -4.30 8.02 -14.35
N ALA A 103 -3.26 8.75 -13.95
CA ALA A 103 -2.74 9.88 -14.72
C ALA A 103 -1.73 9.46 -15.80
N PHE A 104 -0.89 8.45 -15.52
CA PHE A 104 0.24 8.06 -16.38
C PHE A 104 0.08 6.67 -17.02
N GLY A 105 -0.77 5.80 -16.47
CA GLY A 105 -0.87 4.39 -16.84
C GLY A 105 0.17 3.48 -16.18
N PHE A 106 1.07 4.03 -15.36
CA PHE A 106 2.13 3.33 -14.62
C PHE A 106 2.50 4.10 -13.35
N TYR A 107 3.21 3.46 -12.42
CA TYR A 107 3.67 4.07 -11.16
C TYR A 107 4.97 4.85 -11.38
N PHE A 108 5.03 6.12 -10.96
CA PHE A 108 6.20 6.97 -11.17
C PHE A 108 7.04 7.13 -9.88
N THR A 109 6.42 7.28 -8.71
CA THR A 109 7.15 7.53 -7.45
C THR A 109 7.47 6.27 -6.64
N SER A 110 6.56 5.30 -6.54
CA SER A 110 6.83 4.00 -5.89
C SER A 110 5.96 2.88 -6.47
N HIS A 111 6.57 1.74 -6.78
CA HIS A 111 5.82 0.53 -7.15
C HIS A 111 5.14 -0.05 -5.90
N PRO A 112 3.91 -0.60 -5.96
CA PRO A 112 3.25 -1.22 -4.80
C PRO A 112 4.05 -2.33 -4.12
N LEU A 113 5.02 -2.92 -4.83
CA LEU A 113 5.96 -3.93 -4.30
C LEU A 113 7.09 -3.35 -3.45
N LYS A 114 7.36 -2.04 -3.53
CA LYS A 114 8.52 -1.43 -2.86
C LYS A 114 8.45 -1.60 -1.34
N ARG A 115 7.26 -1.49 -0.75
CA ARG A 115 7.00 -1.78 0.68
C ARG A 115 7.26 -3.23 1.09
N PHE A 116 7.40 -4.15 0.13
CA PHE A 116 7.64 -5.57 0.36
C PHE A 116 9.04 -6.02 -0.08
N GLU A 117 9.95 -5.10 -0.40
CA GLU A 117 11.27 -5.43 -0.98
C GLU A 117 12.06 -6.43 -0.13
N GLU A 118 12.14 -6.23 1.19
CA GLU A 118 12.83 -7.17 2.09
C GLU A 118 12.19 -8.56 2.12
N ARG A 119 10.85 -8.61 2.07
CA ARG A 119 10.10 -9.87 2.08
C ARG A 119 10.31 -10.61 0.76
N LEU A 120 10.26 -9.88 -0.35
CA LEU A 120 10.51 -10.42 -1.68
C LEU A 120 11.91 -11.00 -1.76
N GLN A 121 12.95 -10.29 -1.30
CA GLN A 121 14.33 -10.80 -1.29
C GLN A 121 14.49 -12.14 -0.56
N LYS A 122 13.68 -12.39 0.49
CA LYS A 122 13.71 -13.65 1.25
C LYS A 122 12.86 -14.76 0.64
N GLU A 123 11.78 -14.38 -0.05
CA GLU A 123 10.76 -15.33 -0.46
C GLU A 123 10.81 -15.71 -1.94
N VAL A 124 11.31 -14.86 -2.82
CA VAL A 124 11.34 -15.13 -4.28
C VAL A 124 12.66 -15.79 -4.67
N SER A 125 12.62 -16.67 -5.67
CA SER A 125 13.82 -17.29 -6.22
C SER A 125 14.48 -16.41 -7.28
N SER A 126 13.70 -15.58 -7.98
CA SER A 126 14.15 -14.82 -9.14
C SER A 126 13.29 -13.58 -9.37
N GLY A 127 13.90 -12.53 -9.93
CA GLY A 127 13.16 -11.42 -10.53
C GLY A 127 12.61 -11.81 -11.91
N ILE A 128 11.61 -11.08 -12.40
CA ILE A 128 10.99 -11.36 -13.71
C ILE A 128 12.00 -11.18 -14.85
N ASP A 129 12.91 -10.22 -14.74
CA ASP A 129 13.98 -9.95 -15.69
C ASP A 129 14.88 -11.16 -15.94
N ALA A 130 15.16 -11.95 -14.90
CA ALA A 130 16.07 -13.10 -14.96
C ALA A 130 15.42 -14.35 -15.60
N LEU A 131 14.10 -14.37 -15.79
CA LEU A 131 13.39 -15.57 -16.31
C LEU A 131 13.78 -15.91 -17.75
N VAL A 132 14.27 -14.93 -18.52
CA VAL A 132 14.71 -15.15 -19.90
C VAL A 132 15.94 -16.06 -19.97
N ASP A 133 16.78 -16.06 -18.94
CA ASP A 133 18.04 -16.81 -18.90
C ASP A 133 17.89 -18.21 -18.28
N LEU A 134 16.79 -18.47 -17.57
CA LEU A 134 16.50 -19.77 -16.95
C LEU A 134 16.02 -20.81 -17.97
N ALA A 135 16.17 -22.10 -17.67
CA ALA A 135 15.70 -23.16 -18.55
C ALA A 135 14.18 -23.39 -18.41
N SER A 136 13.53 -23.77 -19.52
CA SER A 136 12.14 -24.23 -19.50
C SER A 136 12.01 -25.49 -18.64
N GLY A 137 10.98 -25.56 -17.80
CA GLY A 137 10.75 -26.63 -16.84
C GLY A 137 11.27 -26.36 -15.42
N GLU A 138 12.05 -25.29 -15.22
CA GLU A 138 12.51 -24.91 -13.89
C GLU A 138 11.37 -24.42 -12.99
N ARG A 139 11.50 -24.70 -11.69
CA ARG A 139 10.59 -24.15 -10.68
C ARG A 139 11.03 -22.75 -10.32
N VAL A 140 10.11 -21.81 -10.42
CA VAL A 140 10.35 -20.40 -10.14
C VAL A 140 9.33 -19.88 -9.13
N LYS A 141 9.79 -18.98 -8.28
CA LYS A 141 8.96 -18.23 -7.35
C LYS A 141 9.24 -16.75 -7.56
N VAL A 142 8.25 -16.02 -8.03
CA VAL A 142 8.35 -14.60 -8.37
C VAL A 142 7.33 -13.79 -7.59
N GLY A 143 7.61 -12.52 -7.35
CA GLY A 143 6.69 -11.60 -6.69
C GLY A 143 6.35 -10.45 -7.62
N GLY A 144 5.07 -10.08 -7.69
CA GLY A 144 4.60 -9.10 -8.64
C GLY A 144 3.22 -8.55 -8.31
N VAL A 145 2.76 -7.57 -9.06
CA VAL A 145 1.39 -7.04 -9.01
C VAL A 145 0.65 -7.51 -10.25
N VAL A 146 -0.60 -7.93 -10.09
CA VAL A 146 -1.47 -8.27 -11.23
C VAL A 146 -1.91 -6.99 -11.93
N ILE A 147 -1.44 -6.78 -13.16
CA ILE A 147 -1.80 -5.62 -13.99
C ILE A 147 -3.04 -5.91 -14.83
N GLU A 148 -3.20 -7.16 -15.26
CA GLU A 148 -4.34 -7.61 -16.05
C GLU A 148 -4.67 -9.05 -15.68
N ALA A 149 -5.97 -9.36 -15.56
CA ALA A 149 -6.46 -10.72 -15.34
C ALA A 149 -7.58 -11.03 -16.34
N ARG A 150 -7.37 -12.04 -17.19
CA ARG A 150 -8.38 -12.53 -18.14
C ARG A 150 -8.87 -13.89 -17.70
N GLU A 151 -10.11 -13.96 -17.25
CA GLU A 151 -10.78 -15.24 -17.02
C GLU A 151 -11.22 -15.85 -18.36
N ILE A 152 -10.81 -17.10 -18.61
CA ILE A 152 -11.16 -17.85 -19.82
C ILE A 152 -11.74 -19.21 -19.45
N ARG A 153 -12.52 -19.80 -20.37
CA ARG A 153 -13.01 -21.17 -20.23
C ARG A 153 -12.18 -22.13 -21.07
N THR A 154 -11.80 -23.24 -20.48
CA THR A 154 -11.16 -24.35 -21.20
C THR A 154 -12.15 -24.98 -22.19
N ARG A 155 -11.65 -25.81 -23.11
CA ARG A 155 -12.50 -26.61 -24.02
C ARG A 155 -13.50 -27.51 -23.29
N LYS A 156 -13.21 -27.89 -22.04
CA LYS A 156 -14.10 -28.69 -21.18
C LYS A 156 -15.12 -27.85 -20.41
N GLY A 157 -15.06 -26.52 -20.51
CA GLY A 157 -15.95 -25.57 -19.82
C GLY A 157 -15.44 -25.07 -18.47
N ASP A 158 -14.38 -25.66 -17.92
CA ASP A 158 -13.78 -25.20 -16.65
C ASP A 158 -13.19 -23.78 -16.78
N ARG A 159 -13.30 -22.97 -15.72
CA ARG A 159 -12.73 -21.63 -15.67
C ARG A 159 -11.25 -21.68 -15.29
N MET A 160 -10.43 -20.87 -15.95
CA MET A 160 -9.02 -20.64 -15.67
C MET A 160 -8.72 -19.14 -15.88
N ALA A 161 -7.52 -18.68 -15.52
CA ALA A 161 -7.12 -17.29 -15.75
C ALA A 161 -5.74 -17.18 -16.40
N VAL A 162 -5.58 -16.14 -17.22
CA VAL A 162 -4.29 -15.67 -17.72
C VAL A 162 -4.05 -14.29 -17.14
N LEU A 163 -2.94 -14.13 -16.43
CA LEU A 163 -2.57 -12.91 -15.73
C LEU A 163 -1.35 -12.28 -16.39
N GLN A 164 -1.28 -10.95 -16.37
CA GLN A 164 -0.04 -10.22 -16.57
C GLN A 164 0.48 -9.76 -15.21
N LEU A 165 1.60 -10.34 -14.79
CA LEU A 165 2.26 -10.04 -13.53
C LEU A 165 3.43 -9.08 -13.80
N GLU A 166 3.52 -8.00 -13.04
CA GLU A 166 4.58 -6.98 -13.15
C GLU A 166 5.39 -6.87 -11.86
N ASP A 167 6.71 -6.80 -11.98
CA ASP A 167 7.61 -6.41 -10.90
C ASP A 167 8.36 -5.10 -11.25
N LEU A 168 9.35 -4.73 -10.42
CA LEU A 168 10.14 -3.52 -10.64
C LEU A 168 10.96 -3.51 -11.94
N LYS A 169 11.10 -4.66 -12.60
CA LYS A 169 12.08 -4.89 -13.68
C LYS A 169 11.46 -5.46 -14.95
N GLY A 170 10.25 -6.00 -14.90
CA GLY A 170 9.62 -6.61 -16.07
C GLY A 170 8.20 -7.12 -15.84
N ARG A 171 7.68 -7.74 -16.91
CA ARG A 171 6.34 -8.36 -16.94
C ARG A 171 6.44 -9.80 -17.41
N VAL A 172 5.59 -10.65 -16.87
CA VAL A 172 5.49 -12.05 -17.28
C VAL A 172 4.03 -12.50 -17.31
N GLU A 173 3.69 -13.31 -18.31
CA GLU A 173 2.40 -13.97 -18.37
C GLU A 173 2.36 -15.15 -17.39
N VAL A 174 1.28 -15.24 -16.61
CA VAL A 174 1.05 -16.31 -15.64
C VAL A 174 -0.26 -17.02 -15.99
N VAL A 175 -0.21 -18.34 -16.12
CA VAL A 175 -1.37 -19.17 -16.42
C VAL A 175 -1.80 -19.94 -15.19
N VAL A 176 -3.05 -19.70 -14.78
CA VAL A 176 -3.68 -20.28 -13.59
C VAL A 176 -4.73 -21.29 -14.03
N PHE A 177 -4.38 -22.57 -13.96
CA PHE A 177 -5.26 -23.67 -14.35
C PHE A 177 -6.45 -23.83 -13.39
N PRO A 178 -7.53 -24.52 -13.82
CA PRO A 178 -8.79 -24.57 -13.06
C PRO A 178 -8.68 -24.98 -11.60
N ASP A 179 -7.82 -25.96 -11.29
CA ASP A 179 -7.64 -26.46 -9.92
C ASP A 179 -7.14 -25.36 -8.98
N LEU A 180 -6.14 -24.59 -9.42
CA LEU A 180 -5.60 -23.45 -8.66
C LEU A 180 -6.58 -22.26 -8.68
N PHE A 181 -7.17 -21.97 -9.85
CA PHE A 181 -8.07 -20.84 -10.05
C PHE A 181 -9.24 -20.85 -9.05
N ARG A 182 -9.82 -22.01 -8.76
CA ARG A 182 -10.92 -22.14 -7.77
C ARG A 182 -10.54 -21.61 -6.39
N SER A 183 -9.28 -21.82 -5.97
CA SER A 183 -8.78 -21.41 -4.65
C SER A 183 -8.28 -19.96 -4.62
N CYS A 184 -7.61 -19.49 -5.68
CA CYS A 184 -6.96 -18.20 -5.69
C CYS A 184 -7.77 -17.08 -6.35
N ARG A 185 -8.97 -17.37 -6.90
CA ARG A 185 -9.82 -16.37 -7.58
C ARG A 185 -9.99 -15.05 -6.82
N PRO A 186 -10.20 -15.03 -5.48
CA PRO A 186 -10.29 -13.78 -4.72
C PRO A 186 -9.01 -12.93 -4.76
N LEU A 187 -7.86 -13.56 -4.94
CA LEU A 187 -6.54 -12.91 -4.98
C LEU A 187 -6.22 -12.29 -6.34
N LEU A 188 -6.99 -12.65 -7.38
CA LEU A 188 -6.75 -12.19 -8.75
C LEU A 188 -7.42 -10.83 -9.04
N GLY A 189 -7.97 -10.18 -8.00
CA GLY A 189 -8.60 -8.87 -8.07
C GLY A 189 -7.58 -7.71 -8.09
N ASP A 190 -8.08 -6.52 -8.43
CA ASP A 190 -7.30 -5.32 -8.76
C ASP A 190 -6.04 -5.13 -7.90
N GLU A 191 -4.89 -5.20 -8.58
CA GLU A 191 -3.60 -4.67 -8.12
C GLU A 191 -3.05 -5.28 -6.83
N GLN A 192 -3.51 -6.48 -6.47
CA GLN A 192 -2.94 -7.18 -5.33
C GLN A 192 -1.48 -7.57 -5.59
N PRO A 193 -0.55 -7.23 -4.68
CA PRO A 193 0.78 -7.81 -4.63
C PRO A 193 0.70 -9.31 -4.33
N LEU A 194 1.18 -10.16 -5.25
CA LEU A 194 1.14 -11.61 -5.14
C LEU A 194 2.53 -12.25 -5.24
N ILE A 195 2.70 -13.37 -4.55
CA ILE A 195 3.80 -14.31 -4.79
C ILE A 195 3.22 -15.45 -5.62
N VAL A 196 3.84 -15.71 -6.76
CA VAL A 196 3.50 -16.79 -7.68
C VAL A 196 4.62 -17.81 -7.67
N GLU A 197 4.30 -19.04 -7.31
CA GLU A 197 5.17 -20.20 -7.48
C GLU A 197 4.66 -21.06 -8.63
N GLY A 198 5.55 -21.48 -9.51
CA GLY A 198 5.15 -22.24 -10.69
C GLY A 198 6.33 -22.82 -11.46
N VAL A 199 6.00 -23.36 -12.63
CA VAL A 199 6.98 -23.90 -13.57
C VAL A 199 7.14 -22.92 -14.72
N LEU A 200 8.38 -22.57 -15.04
CA LEU A 200 8.71 -21.75 -16.21
C LEU A 200 8.46 -22.55 -17.49
N GLU A 201 7.70 -21.98 -18.40
CA GLU A 201 7.47 -22.46 -19.76
C GLU A 201 8.00 -21.39 -20.71
N LYS A 202 8.61 -21.80 -21.82
CA LYS A 202 8.97 -20.88 -22.90
C LYS A 202 8.17 -21.22 -24.16
N ASP A 203 7.70 -20.20 -24.86
CA ASP A 203 7.09 -20.39 -26.18
C ASP A 203 8.14 -20.62 -27.28
N ASP A 204 7.68 -20.81 -28.51
CA ASP A 204 8.56 -21.06 -29.67
C ASP A 204 9.51 -19.87 -29.97
N GLU A 205 9.18 -18.67 -29.49
CA GLU A 205 10.00 -17.46 -29.59
C GLU A 205 10.92 -17.26 -28.37
N GLY A 206 10.92 -18.19 -27.42
CA GLY A 206 11.72 -18.15 -26.20
C GLY A 206 11.18 -17.23 -25.11
N ARG A 207 9.96 -16.70 -25.25
CA ARG A 207 9.36 -15.80 -24.26
C ARG A 207 8.93 -16.58 -23.02
N PRO A 208 9.28 -16.11 -21.81
CA PRO A 208 8.93 -16.80 -20.58
C PRO A 208 7.44 -16.64 -20.25
N ARG A 209 6.83 -17.73 -19.79
CA ARG A 209 5.51 -17.80 -19.18
C ARG A 209 5.57 -18.67 -17.93
N ILE A 210 4.80 -18.37 -16.91
CA ILE A 210 4.75 -19.19 -15.70
C ILE A 210 3.46 -19.99 -15.69
N ARG A 211 3.54 -21.31 -15.58
CA ARG A 211 2.41 -22.15 -15.20
C ARG A 211 2.32 -22.19 -13.68
N ALA A 212 1.36 -21.45 -13.12
CA ALA A 212 1.21 -21.30 -11.67
C ALA A 212 0.82 -22.63 -11.01
N GLN A 213 1.47 -22.91 -9.88
CA GLN A 213 1.19 -24.05 -8.99
C GLN A 213 0.69 -23.57 -7.63
N ALA A 214 1.14 -22.41 -7.15
CA ALA A 214 0.61 -21.75 -5.96
C ALA A 214 0.63 -20.22 -6.14
N ILE A 215 -0.39 -19.55 -5.59
CA ILE A 215 -0.51 -18.09 -5.56
C ILE A 215 -0.92 -17.69 -4.16
N LYS A 216 -0.22 -16.73 -3.56
CA LYS A 216 -0.55 -16.15 -2.25
C LYS A 216 -0.38 -14.64 -2.26
N SER A 217 -1.08 -13.95 -1.36
CA SER A 217 -0.95 -12.50 -1.25
C SER A 217 0.30 -12.10 -0.48
N LEU A 218 0.99 -11.04 -0.92
CA LEU A 218 1.98 -10.35 -0.07
C LEU A 218 1.28 -9.44 0.95
N GLU A 219 0.04 -9.04 0.68
CA GLU A 219 -0.78 -8.22 1.59
C GLU A 219 -1.46 -9.04 2.68
N GLU A 220 -1.33 -10.37 2.68
CA GLU A 220 -1.69 -11.18 3.85
C GLU A 220 -1.03 -10.55 5.08
N LYS A 221 -1.84 -9.77 5.82
CA LYS A 221 -1.64 -9.45 7.22
C LYS A 221 -1.30 -10.78 7.85
N ARG A 222 -0.24 -10.79 8.67
CA ARG A 222 0.17 -11.96 9.46
C ARG A 222 -1.06 -12.71 9.99
N ASP A 223 -1.51 -13.72 9.23
CA ASP A 223 -2.19 -14.91 9.73
C ASP A 223 -1.13 -15.91 10.21
N ALA A 224 0.10 -15.44 10.49
CA ALA A 224 0.68 -15.81 11.75
C ALA A 224 -0.18 -15.13 12.84
N THR A 225 -1.31 -15.76 13.21
CA THR A 225 -1.70 -15.71 14.63
C THR A 225 -0.40 -15.91 15.38
N PRO A 226 0.04 -14.93 16.18
CA PRO A 226 1.26 -15.06 16.94
C PRO A 226 1.19 -16.41 17.65
N LYS A 227 2.21 -17.24 17.50
CA LYS A 227 2.18 -18.53 18.18
C LYS A 227 2.48 -18.31 19.65
N GLU A 228 3.26 -17.28 19.95
CA GLU A 228 3.87 -17.09 21.25
C GLU A 228 3.77 -15.63 21.70
N VAL A 229 3.47 -15.44 22.97
CA VAL A 229 3.47 -14.14 23.64
C VAL A 229 4.44 -14.21 24.83
N HIS A 230 5.46 -13.38 24.79
CA HIS A 230 6.52 -13.34 25.81
C HIS A 230 6.32 -12.13 26.71
N ILE A 231 6.10 -12.38 28.00
CA ILE A 231 5.93 -11.35 29.04
C ILE A 231 7.20 -11.30 29.88
N ARG A 232 7.96 -10.21 29.80
CA ARG A 232 9.22 -10.01 30.51
C ARG A 232 9.04 -9.26 31.82
N LEU A 233 9.21 -9.97 32.92
CA LEU A 233 9.17 -9.43 34.27
C LEU A 233 10.57 -9.22 34.81
N ARG A 234 10.82 -8.02 35.34
CA ARG A 234 12.01 -7.81 36.15
C ARG A 234 11.77 -8.40 37.55
N ALA A 235 12.68 -9.24 38.02
CA ALA A 235 12.52 -9.96 39.27
C ALA A 235 12.72 -9.06 40.52
N ASP A 236 13.33 -7.88 40.35
CA ASP A 236 13.48 -6.87 41.38
C ASP A 236 12.11 -6.26 41.76
N GLY A 237 11.70 -6.46 43.02
CA GLY A 237 10.43 -5.92 43.53
C GLY A 237 9.19 -6.72 43.11
N LEU A 238 9.34 -7.92 42.55
CA LEU A 238 8.22 -8.79 42.21
C LEU A 238 7.63 -9.44 43.46
N THR A 239 6.41 -9.02 43.84
CA THR A 239 5.68 -9.58 44.98
C THR A 239 4.64 -10.60 44.54
N ARG A 240 4.19 -11.45 45.48
CA ARG A 240 3.11 -12.42 45.24
C ARG A 240 1.82 -11.76 44.75
N ASP A 241 1.50 -10.58 45.29
CA ASP A 241 0.28 -9.86 44.92
C ASP A 241 0.37 -9.28 43.50
N ARG A 242 1.56 -8.82 43.08
CA ARG A 242 1.78 -8.40 41.69
C ARG A 242 1.66 -9.55 40.70
N LEU A 243 2.17 -10.73 41.06
CA LEU A 243 2.01 -11.93 40.24
C LEU A 243 0.54 -12.37 40.13
N LYS A 244 -0.22 -12.28 41.22
CA LYS A 244 -1.67 -12.57 41.19
C LYS A 244 -2.43 -11.58 40.30
N ALA A 245 -2.11 -10.29 40.39
CA ALA A 245 -2.73 -9.26 39.55
C ALA A 245 -2.40 -9.47 38.06
N LEU A 246 -1.14 -9.77 37.73
CA LEU A 246 -0.76 -10.11 36.35
C LEU A 246 -1.50 -11.35 35.85
N LYS A 247 -1.61 -12.38 36.70
CA LYS A 247 -2.39 -13.58 36.38
C LYS A 247 -3.85 -13.25 36.04
N GLN A 248 -4.48 -12.35 36.79
CA GLN A 248 -5.85 -11.91 36.50
C GLN A 248 -5.95 -11.19 35.15
N ILE A 249 -4.98 -10.35 34.80
CA ILE A 249 -4.94 -9.67 33.49
C ILE A 249 -4.84 -10.70 32.36
N ILE A 250 -4.01 -11.74 32.52
CA ILE A 250 -3.87 -12.84 31.57
C ILE A 250 -5.19 -13.61 31.44
N GLU A 251 -5.82 -13.97 32.56
CA GLU A 251 -7.10 -14.71 32.58
C GLU A 251 -8.27 -13.92 31.96
N LEU A 252 -8.23 -12.58 32.00
CA LEU A 252 -9.23 -11.71 31.38
C LEU A 252 -9.07 -11.57 29.86
N ASN A 253 -7.94 -12.00 29.30
CA ASN A 253 -7.62 -11.87 27.87
C ASN A 253 -7.30 -13.23 27.22
N PRO A 254 -8.22 -14.22 27.27
CA PRO A 254 -7.97 -15.54 26.74
C PRO A 254 -7.81 -15.52 25.22
N GLY A 255 -6.88 -16.33 24.70
CA GLY A 255 -6.70 -16.45 23.25
C GLY A 255 -5.83 -17.64 22.83
N PRO A 256 -5.60 -17.77 21.51
CA PRO A 256 -5.03 -18.97 20.92
C PRO A 256 -3.50 -19.07 21.05
N CYS A 257 -2.83 -18.04 21.57
CA CYS A 257 -1.37 -17.96 21.58
C CYS A 257 -0.80 -18.54 22.89
N GLU A 258 0.29 -19.30 22.78
CA GLU A 258 1.04 -19.79 23.94
C GLU A 258 1.69 -18.60 24.66
N ALA A 259 1.70 -18.63 25.99
CA ALA A 259 2.24 -17.53 26.79
C ALA A 259 3.49 -17.98 27.56
N PHE A 260 4.53 -17.15 27.52
CA PHE A 260 5.80 -17.36 28.23
C PHE A 260 6.05 -16.22 29.20
N LEU A 261 6.48 -16.55 30.41
CA LEU A 261 6.88 -15.60 31.43
C LEU A 261 8.40 -15.62 31.59
N HIS A 262 9.05 -14.53 31.25
CA HIS A 262 10.49 -14.35 31.39
C HIS A 262 10.76 -13.61 32.70
N LEU A 263 11.41 -14.27 33.65
CA LEU A 263 11.85 -13.67 34.91
C LEU A 263 13.31 -13.21 34.76
N LEU A 264 13.49 -11.92 34.56
CA LEU A 264 14.79 -11.27 34.41
C LEU A 264 15.38 -10.98 35.79
N THR A 265 16.41 -11.73 36.17
CA THR A 265 17.25 -11.40 37.33
C THR A 265 18.56 -10.75 36.86
N PRO A 266 19.29 -10.02 37.72
CA PRO A 266 20.55 -9.37 37.33
C PRO A 266 21.64 -10.32 36.77
N ARG A 267 21.51 -11.63 36.99
CA ARG A 267 22.51 -12.64 36.59
C ARG A 267 22.02 -13.62 35.53
N LYS A 268 20.71 -13.78 35.36
CA LYS A 268 20.11 -14.78 34.47
C LYS A 268 18.65 -14.49 34.16
N GLU A 269 18.20 -15.03 33.05
CA GLU A 269 16.80 -15.09 32.66
C GLU A 269 16.26 -16.51 32.94
N VAL A 270 15.04 -16.59 33.48
CA VAL A 270 14.31 -17.85 33.64
C VAL A 270 13.02 -17.75 32.85
N ILE A 271 12.83 -18.66 31.89
CA ILE A 271 11.65 -18.70 31.03
C ILE A 271 10.70 -19.77 31.55
N LEU A 272 9.44 -19.40 31.78
CA LEU A 272 8.37 -20.29 32.22
C LEU A 272 7.29 -20.33 31.14
N GLN A 273 7.06 -21.49 30.52
CA GLN A 273 5.89 -21.69 29.68
C GLN A 273 4.65 -21.78 30.57
N LEU A 274 3.65 -20.95 30.30
CA LEU A 274 2.38 -20.99 31.03
C LEU A 274 1.54 -22.18 30.52
N PRO A 275 0.70 -22.78 31.38
CA PRO A 275 -0.19 -23.86 30.96
C PRO A 275 -1.15 -23.40 29.85
N PRO A 276 -1.64 -24.31 28.98
CA PRO A 276 -2.57 -23.97 27.90
C PRO A 276 -3.84 -23.23 28.35
N SER A 277 -4.26 -23.41 29.61
CA SER A 277 -5.39 -22.68 30.21
C SER A 277 -5.13 -21.18 30.39
N LEU A 278 -3.89 -20.73 30.24
CA LEU A 278 -3.45 -19.32 30.29
C LEU A 278 -2.94 -18.83 28.93
N GLY A 279 -3.41 -19.43 27.83
CA GLY A 279 -3.21 -18.89 26.49
C GLY A 279 -3.87 -17.52 26.33
N VAL A 280 -3.25 -16.64 25.56
CA VAL A 280 -3.64 -15.22 25.49
C VAL A 280 -3.95 -14.75 24.08
N ALA A 281 -4.81 -13.74 23.97
CA ALA A 281 -5.00 -13.00 22.73
C ALA A 281 -4.04 -11.80 22.70
N PRO A 282 -3.14 -11.67 21.71
CA PRO A 282 -2.18 -10.58 21.59
C PRO A 282 -2.87 -9.32 21.03
N SER A 283 -3.93 -8.89 21.69
CA SER A 283 -4.63 -7.65 21.37
C SER A 283 -3.86 -6.45 21.89
N GLU A 284 -4.00 -5.30 21.23
CA GLU A 284 -3.41 -4.04 21.72
C GLU A 284 -3.88 -3.72 23.14
N ASP A 285 -5.12 -4.06 23.48
CA ASP A 285 -5.69 -3.81 24.80
C ASP A 285 -5.01 -4.66 25.88
N MET A 286 -4.73 -5.94 25.59
CA MET A 286 -3.98 -6.82 26.49
C MET A 286 -2.56 -6.27 26.73
N ILE A 287 -1.86 -5.89 25.66
CA ILE A 287 -0.50 -5.33 25.75
C ILE A 287 -0.53 -4.06 26.60
N LYS A 288 -1.46 -3.13 26.35
CA LYS A 288 -1.61 -1.89 27.13
C LYS A 288 -1.92 -2.16 28.60
N MET A 289 -2.76 -3.16 28.90
CA MET A 289 -3.07 -3.54 30.29
C MET A 289 -1.84 -4.08 31.02
N VAL A 290 -1.08 -4.96 30.39
CA VAL A 290 0.13 -5.56 30.99
C VAL A 290 1.23 -4.51 31.17
N GLU A 291 1.52 -3.73 30.13
CA GLU A 291 2.57 -2.70 30.17
C GLU A 291 2.19 -1.53 31.09
N GLY A 292 0.91 -1.15 31.13
CA GLY A 292 0.39 -0.16 32.09
C GLY A 292 0.50 -0.63 33.54
N PHE A 293 0.26 -1.91 33.80
CA PHE A 293 0.43 -2.51 35.13
C PHE A 293 1.89 -2.64 35.56
N LEU A 294 2.79 -2.97 34.62
CA LEU A 294 4.22 -3.14 34.89
C LEU A 294 4.98 -1.80 34.90
N GLY A 295 4.50 -0.81 34.15
CA GLY A 295 5.10 0.51 34.00
C GLY A 295 6.25 0.57 33.00
N TYR A 296 6.40 -0.44 32.14
CA TYR A 296 7.44 -0.52 31.12
C TYR A 296 7.03 -1.47 29.99
N HIS A 297 7.69 -1.37 28.83
CA HIS A 297 7.46 -2.27 27.70
C HIS A 297 7.96 -3.68 28.02
N ALA A 298 7.02 -4.62 28.09
CA ALA A 298 7.24 -5.93 28.67
C ALA A 298 6.72 -7.07 27.79
N VAL A 299 5.93 -6.79 26.76
CA VAL A 299 5.28 -7.80 25.94
C VAL A 299 5.90 -7.85 24.56
N GLU A 300 6.30 -9.05 24.14
CA GLU A 300 6.73 -9.34 22.77
C GLU A 300 5.83 -10.42 22.18
N VAL A 301 5.54 -10.31 20.89
CA VAL A 301 4.56 -11.13 20.18
C VAL A 301 5.24 -11.72 18.95
N GLU A 302 5.36 -13.05 18.89
CA GLU A 302 6.10 -13.80 17.86
C GLU A 302 5.19 -14.68 16.98
#